data_AF-A0A2G2QX15-F1
#
_entry.id   AF-A0A2G2QX15-F1
#
_cell.length_a   1.000
_cell.length_b   1.000
_cell.length_c   1.000
_cell.angle_alpha   90.00
_cell.angle_beta   90.00
_cell.angle_gamma   90.00
#
_symmetry.space_group_name_H-M   'P 1'
#
loop_
_entity.id
_entity.type
_entity.pdbx_description
1 polymer ?
#
loop_
_entity_poly.entity_id
_entity_poly.type
_entity_poly.pdbx_seq_one_letter_code
_entity_poly.pdbx_strand_id
1 'polypeptide(L)'
;MNTGISFKKLIISTAVASAVSLTSLAVVTAQAGFFISDAAAASDKATAGHKGSANKGSGGQGGEGKGGLRGSKHSISDLLAEEDDGEDSDRPSWAGTPGNEGKPGGGNAGGSTKKGGDYGDIIVMLRYDDGTLVQDGNITYAVASDGSLITITDGEIPEGADVQAVEFGRLNIARSPEKVLDHALTEALSKLDGGVVGDTITLDSAGRLVTSDGSTIDSPLENLALYEALLSATAVDGVITLSVRDGDVTYSFSLPEDLRLDLAASAISGASDKTGELTIDEIVGISTFLGVQDELAELVTDESYTYDRAEIYTEGVLDVWILVEENGVYVPTQVDLFTTVEFNTVEDNSIKDNSTGGIDLFTQQADDAVQVLEYVHDNAIDQ
;
A
#
# COMPACT_ATOMS: atom_id res chain seq x y z
N MET A 1 18.40 50.26 8.43
CA MET A 1 17.00 49.80 8.54
C MET A 1 16.67 49.15 7.22
N ASN A 2 16.82 47.83 7.15
CA ASN A 2 16.77 47.03 5.94
C ASN A 2 15.46 46.22 5.97
N THR A 3 14.56 46.49 5.04
CA THR A 3 13.35 45.71 4.77
C THR A 3 13.54 44.99 3.44
N GLY A 4 13.75 43.67 3.49
CA GLY A 4 13.90 42.81 2.32
C GLY A 4 12.55 42.53 1.67
N ILE A 5 12.48 42.72 0.36
CA ILE A 5 11.32 42.46 -0.48
C ILE A 5 11.52 41.11 -1.18
N SER A 6 10.48 40.29 -1.10
CA SER A 6 10.31 38.96 -1.70
C SER A 6 10.46 38.97 -3.23
N PHE A 7 11.24 38.03 -3.77
CA PHE A 7 11.37 37.78 -5.20
C PHE A 7 10.38 36.70 -5.64
N LYS A 8 9.26 37.14 -6.23
CA LYS A 8 8.44 36.32 -7.14
C LYS A 8 9.26 36.03 -8.40
N LYS A 9 9.40 34.77 -8.79
CA LYS A 9 9.95 34.42 -10.12
C LYS A 9 8.88 34.60 -11.19
N LEU A 10 9.36 35.19 -12.28
CA LEU A 10 8.67 35.86 -13.37
C LEU A 10 8.62 34.94 -14.59
N ILE A 11 7.44 34.75 -15.15
CA ILE A 11 7.17 34.11 -16.45
C ILE A 11 7.90 34.90 -17.55
N ILE A 12 8.80 34.25 -18.29
CA ILE A 12 9.42 34.82 -19.50
C ILE A 12 8.73 34.23 -20.73
N SER A 13 7.80 35.01 -21.27
CA SER A 13 7.41 34.96 -22.68
C SER A 13 8.54 35.56 -23.52
N THR A 14 9.04 34.85 -24.54
CA THR A 14 9.80 35.48 -25.62
C THR A 14 9.41 34.88 -26.95
N ALA A 15 8.58 35.62 -27.68
CA ALA A 15 8.44 35.50 -29.12
C ALA A 15 9.51 36.38 -29.78
N VAL A 16 10.48 35.78 -30.50
CA VAL A 16 11.23 36.48 -31.57
C VAL A 16 11.44 35.49 -32.72
N ALA A 17 10.76 35.74 -33.84
CA ALA A 17 11.01 35.10 -35.12
C ALA A 17 12.27 35.71 -35.76
N SER A 18 13.26 34.88 -36.08
CA SER A 18 14.29 35.13 -37.11
C SER A 18 14.91 33.80 -37.51
N ALA A 19 14.69 33.41 -38.77
CA ALA A 19 15.10 32.14 -39.35
C ALA A 19 16.61 32.09 -39.60
N VAL A 20 17.31 31.10 -39.02
CA VAL A 20 18.51 30.47 -39.59
C VAL A 20 18.49 28.99 -39.19
N SER A 21 18.47 28.12 -40.19
CA SER A 21 18.53 26.67 -40.07
C SER A 21 19.82 26.21 -39.38
N LEU A 22 19.72 25.31 -38.40
CA LEU A 22 20.62 24.18 -38.12
C LEU A 22 19.95 23.30 -37.05
N THR A 23 19.92 22.00 -37.32
CA THR A 23 19.20 20.94 -36.59
C THR A 23 19.54 20.88 -35.09
N SER A 24 18.51 20.94 -34.24
CA SER A 24 18.61 20.76 -32.79
C SER A 24 17.96 19.47 -32.33
N LEU A 25 18.69 18.74 -31.48
CA LEU A 25 18.28 17.64 -30.62
C LEU A 25 16.95 17.98 -29.93
N ALA A 26 15.94 17.12 -30.07
CA ALA A 26 14.66 17.28 -29.40
C ALA A 26 14.82 16.87 -27.93
N VAL A 27 14.86 17.86 -27.04
CA VAL A 27 14.48 17.70 -25.64
C VAL A 27 12.95 17.62 -25.64
N VAL A 28 12.42 16.42 -25.43
CA VAL A 28 11.01 16.20 -25.14
C VAL A 28 10.81 16.56 -23.68
N THR A 29 10.14 17.68 -23.44
CA THR A 29 9.48 17.92 -22.15
C THR A 29 8.09 17.32 -22.29
N ALA A 30 7.86 16.20 -21.62
CA ALA A 30 6.54 15.59 -21.53
C ALA A 30 5.71 16.42 -20.54
N GLN A 31 4.84 17.29 -21.06
CA GLN A 31 3.67 17.72 -20.32
C GLN A 31 2.58 16.67 -20.54
N ALA A 32 2.41 15.77 -19.57
CA ALA A 32 1.30 14.83 -19.54
C ALA A 32 0.06 15.54 -18.96
N GLY A 33 -0.66 16.26 -19.82
CA GLY A 33 -2.08 16.54 -19.56
C GLY A 33 -2.87 15.29 -19.94
N PHE A 34 -3.45 14.62 -18.95
CA PHE A 34 -4.26 13.42 -19.12
C PHE A 34 -5.52 13.73 -19.93
N PHE A 35 -5.75 13.00 -21.02
CA PHE A 35 -7.00 13.05 -21.79
C PHE A 35 -7.75 11.72 -21.59
N ILE A 36 -8.88 11.77 -20.87
CA ILE A 36 -9.85 10.66 -20.82
C ILE A 36 -10.55 10.59 -22.19
N SER A 37 -10.53 9.42 -22.83
CA SER A 37 -11.29 9.14 -24.05
C SER A 37 -12.50 8.27 -23.71
N ASP A 38 -13.69 8.86 -23.74
CA ASP A 38 -14.96 8.12 -23.65
C ASP A 38 -15.13 7.18 -24.85
N ALA A 39 -15.21 5.87 -24.59
CA ALA A 39 -15.64 4.88 -25.58
C ALA A 39 -16.95 4.23 -25.13
N ALA A 40 -18.04 4.65 -25.78
CA ALA A 40 -19.40 4.21 -25.55
C ALA A 40 -19.64 2.69 -25.71
N ALA A 41 -20.53 2.19 -24.86
CA ALA A 41 -21.02 0.82 -24.78
C ALA A 41 -21.56 0.20 -26.08
N ALA A 42 -21.40 -1.12 -26.21
CA ALA A 42 -22.25 -1.98 -27.04
C ALA A 42 -22.61 -3.28 -26.30
N SER A 43 -23.92 -3.48 -26.15
CA SER A 43 -24.61 -4.51 -25.38
C SER A 43 -24.68 -5.90 -26.05
N ASP A 44 -24.92 -6.90 -25.18
CA ASP A 44 -25.70 -8.13 -25.36
C ASP A 44 -25.11 -9.36 -26.10
N LYS A 45 -24.94 -10.47 -25.34
CA LYS A 45 -25.80 -11.67 -25.48
C LYS A 45 -25.55 -12.76 -24.43
N ALA A 46 -26.62 -13.11 -23.71
CA ALA A 46 -26.76 -14.31 -22.91
C ALA A 46 -26.86 -15.60 -23.77
N THR A 47 -26.32 -16.74 -23.31
CA THR A 47 -26.97 -18.05 -23.53
C THR A 47 -26.49 -19.19 -22.59
N ALA A 48 -27.44 -19.69 -21.80
CA ALA A 48 -27.76 -21.09 -21.45
C ALA A 48 -26.67 -22.15 -21.22
N GLY A 49 -26.72 -22.75 -20.02
CA GLY A 49 -26.05 -24.01 -19.69
C GLY A 49 -26.67 -25.26 -20.33
N HIS A 50 -25.92 -26.36 -20.27
CA HIS A 50 -26.42 -27.73 -20.48
C HIS A 50 -25.65 -28.75 -19.65
N LYS A 51 -26.42 -29.66 -19.05
CA LYS A 51 -25.98 -30.84 -18.28
C LYS A 51 -25.51 -31.96 -19.21
N GLY A 52 -24.46 -32.66 -18.78
CA GLY A 52 -24.41 -34.13 -18.65
C GLY A 52 -24.08 -34.97 -19.87
N SER A 53 -23.04 -35.81 -19.76
CA SER A 53 -23.11 -37.22 -20.14
C SER A 53 -21.97 -38.01 -19.51
N ALA A 54 -22.34 -39.13 -18.89
CA ALA A 54 -21.46 -40.16 -18.37
C ALA A 54 -20.78 -40.94 -19.50
N ASN A 55 -19.61 -41.53 -19.22
CA ASN A 55 -19.22 -42.80 -19.83
C ASN A 55 -18.43 -43.70 -18.85
N LYS A 56 -18.87 -44.96 -18.79
CA LYS A 56 -18.24 -46.16 -18.18
C LYS A 56 -16.86 -46.42 -18.83
N GLY A 57 -15.88 -47.13 -18.27
CA GLY A 57 -15.78 -48.05 -17.12
C GLY A 57 -14.82 -49.21 -17.47
N SER A 58 -13.94 -49.62 -16.54
CA SER A 58 -13.27 -50.94 -16.41
C SER A 58 -12.28 -50.82 -15.22
N GLY A 59 -12.02 -51.76 -14.31
CA GLY A 59 -12.35 -53.18 -14.19
C GLY A 59 -11.05 -54.00 -14.00
N GLY A 60 -10.72 -54.41 -12.77
CA GLY A 60 -9.63 -55.37 -12.43
C GLY A 60 -8.92 -54.99 -11.12
N GLN A 61 -9.23 -55.54 -9.93
CA GLN A 61 -9.11 -56.90 -9.37
C GLN A 61 -7.71 -57.19 -8.79
N GLY A 62 -7.69 -57.63 -7.52
CA GLY A 62 -6.54 -57.55 -6.62
C GLY A 62 -5.58 -58.74 -6.59
N GLY A 63 -4.59 -58.67 -5.69
CA GLY A 63 -3.62 -59.72 -5.41
C GLY A 63 -2.75 -59.38 -4.19
N GLU A 64 -2.65 -60.34 -3.27
CA GLU A 64 -2.10 -60.30 -1.90
C GLU A 64 -0.56 -60.26 -1.79
N GLY A 65 -0.06 -59.83 -0.61
CA GLY A 65 0.97 -60.59 0.12
C GLY A 65 2.09 -59.85 0.87
N LYS A 66 2.03 -59.87 2.22
CA LYS A 66 3.09 -60.03 3.28
C LYS A 66 4.41 -59.24 3.16
N GLY A 67 5.01 -58.62 4.18
CA GLY A 67 4.89 -58.61 5.65
C GLY A 67 6.26 -58.21 6.24
N GLY A 68 6.30 -57.53 7.39
CA GLY A 68 7.56 -57.22 8.09
C GLY A 68 7.40 -56.30 9.30
N LEU A 69 7.31 -56.87 10.50
CA LEU A 69 7.27 -56.19 11.80
C LEU A 69 8.65 -55.66 12.24
N ARG A 70 8.67 -54.46 12.83
CA ARG A 70 9.50 -53.97 13.96
C ARG A 70 8.78 -52.71 14.46
N GLY A 71 8.24 -52.55 15.66
CA GLY A 71 8.53 -53.15 16.95
C GLY A 71 9.14 -52.09 17.88
N SER A 72 8.35 -51.18 18.43
CA SER A 72 8.67 -50.50 19.69
C SER A 72 7.40 -50.03 20.38
N LYS A 73 7.19 -50.49 21.62
CA LYS A 73 6.11 -50.10 22.52
C LYS A 73 6.67 -49.02 23.44
N HIS A 74 6.14 -47.80 23.41
CA HIS A 74 6.28 -46.87 24.53
C HIS A 74 5.13 -47.10 25.50
N SER A 75 5.46 -47.24 26.78
CA SER A 75 4.47 -47.41 27.85
C SER A 75 3.97 -46.04 28.31
N ILE A 76 2.73 -45.97 28.81
CA ILE A 76 2.11 -44.73 29.33
C ILE A 76 2.95 -44.08 30.44
N SER A 77 3.79 -44.85 31.12
CA SER A 77 4.75 -44.39 32.13
C SER A 77 5.91 -43.56 31.58
N ASP A 78 6.24 -43.66 30.28
CA ASP A 78 7.23 -42.76 29.62
C ASP A 78 6.64 -41.38 29.30
N LEU A 79 5.30 -41.24 29.28
CA LEU A 79 4.61 -39.97 29.00
C LEU A 79 4.37 -39.13 30.27
N LEU A 80 4.74 -39.64 31.45
CA LEU A 80 4.49 -39.00 32.75
C LEU A 80 5.78 -38.58 33.47
N ALA A 81 6.93 -38.74 32.82
CA ALA A 81 8.24 -38.38 33.37
C ALA A 81 8.97 -37.45 32.39
N GLU A 82 8.44 -36.24 32.23
CA GLU A 82 9.27 -35.11 31.81
C GLU A 82 9.22 -34.10 32.97
N GLU A 83 10.38 -33.96 33.61
CA GLU A 83 10.65 -32.95 34.61
C GLU A 83 10.70 -31.56 33.94
N ASP A 84 10.15 -30.62 34.69
CA ASP A 84 9.84 -29.23 34.38
C ASP A 84 11.12 -28.37 34.38
N ASP A 85 11.70 -28.18 33.21
CA ASP A 85 12.89 -27.34 33.00
C ASP A 85 12.60 -26.30 31.91
N GLY A 86 11.78 -25.29 32.18
CA GLY A 86 11.59 -24.18 31.23
C GLY A 86 10.60 -23.11 31.66
N GLU A 87 11.13 -22.02 32.22
CA GLU A 87 10.42 -20.82 32.63
C GLU A 87 9.69 -20.13 31.45
N ASP A 88 8.37 -20.31 31.35
CA ASP A 88 7.46 -19.48 30.57
C ASP A 88 6.26 -19.14 31.48
N SER A 89 6.36 -18.03 32.22
CA SER A 89 5.56 -17.74 33.42
C SER A 89 4.06 -17.49 33.17
N ASP A 90 3.59 -17.37 31.93
CA ASP A 90 2.19 -17.03 31.61
C ASP A 90 1.48 -18.07 30.72
N ARG A 91 2.05 -19.26 30.51
CA ARG A 91 1.45 -20.26 29.61
C ARG A 91 0.37 -21.09 30.30
N PRO A 92 -0.91 -21.04 29.87
CA PRO A 92 -1.95 -21.87 30.45
C PRO A 92 -1.79 -23.33 30.05
N SER A 93 -2.03 -24.25 30.99
CA SER A 93 -1.73 -25.69 30.88
C SER A 93 -2.45 -26.46 29.77
N TRP A 94 -3.42 -25.85 29.09
CA TRP A 94 -4.14 -26.44 27.96
C TRP A 94 -3.48 -26.14 26.60
N ALA A 95 -2.59 -25.15 26.55
CA ALA A 95 -1.84 -24.81 25.35
C ALA A 95 -0.71 -25.82 25.17
N GLY A 96 -1.00 -26.91 24.45
CA GLY A 96 -0.08 -28.03 24.20
C GLY A 96 1.31 -27.60 23.71
N THR A 97 2.30 -28.48 23.86
CA THR A 97 3.73 -28.21 23.61
C THR A 97 3.96 -27.62 22.21
N PRO A 98 4.85 -26.61 22.04
CA PRO A 98 5.17 -26.07 20.73
C PRO A 98 5.59 -27.21 19.81
N GLY A 99 5.04 -27.25 18.59
CA GLY A 99 5.45 -28.23 17.61
C GLY A 99 6.92 -27.99 17.26
N ASN A 100 7.72 -29.06 17.20
CA ASN A 100 9.05 -29.01 16.59
C ASN A 100 8.98 -28.35 15.21
N GLU A 101 10.07 -27.66 14.86
CA GLU A 101 10.29 -26.99 13.58
C GLU A 101 9.76 -27.83 12.39
N GLY A 102 8.95 -27.20 11.54
CA GLY A 102 8.44 -27.82 10.31
C GLY A 102 7.02 -28.38 10.35
N LYS A 103 6.22 -28.08 11.39
CA LYS A 103 4.76 -28.32 11.36
C LYS A 103 3.99 -27.05 10.95
N PRO A 104 2.87 -27.17 10.21
CA PRO A 104 2.00 -26.03 9.94
C PRO A 104 1.45 -25.51 11.28
N GLY A 105 1.78 -24.26 11.62
CA GLY A 105 1.46 -23.66 12.93
C GLY A 105 2.68 -23.33 13.80
N GLY A 106 3.91 -23.52 13.32
CA GLY A 106 5.05 -22.79 13.87
C GLY A 106 4.81 -21.29 13.70
N GLY A 107 4.90 -20.52 14.79
CA GLY A 107 4.82 -19.06 14.71
C GLY A 107 5.84 -18.53 13.71
N ASN A 108 5.51 -17.42 13.04
CA ASN A 108 6.41 -16.79 12.07
C ASN A 108 7.80 -16.61 12.70
N ALA A 109 8.82 -17.19 12.07
CA ALA A 109 10.20 -16.93 12.38
C ALA A 109 10.53 -15.54 11.82
N GLY A 110 10.22 -14.50 12.59
CA GLY A 110 10.40 -13.11 12.17
C GLY A 110 10.33 -12.13 13.32
N GLY A 111 9.56 -12.42 14.38
CA GLY A 111 9.47 -11.54 15.53
C GLY A 111 10.83 -11.31 16.19
N SER A 112 11.31 -10.06 16.11
CA SER A 112 12.49 -9.63 16.87
C SER A 112 12.38 -10.07 18.34
N THR A 113 13.42 -10.75 18.83
CA THR A 113 13.48 -11.33 20.20
C THR A 113 13.68 -10.27 21.29
N LYS A 114 13.75 -8.99 20.92
CA LYS A 114 13.85 -7.87 21.85
C LYS A 114 12.45 -7.42 22.24
N LYS A 115 12.26 -7.08 23.51
CA LYS A 115 11.05 -6.36 23.96
C LYS A 115 10.91 -5.09 23.12
N GLY A 116 9.73 -4.85 22.55
CA GLY A 116 9.50 -3.74 21.62
C GLY A 116 10.09 -3.94 20.22
N GLY A 117 10.16 -5.19 19.73
CA GLY A 117 10.47 -5.50 18.33
C GLY A 117 9.38 -5.03 17.36
N ASP A 118 9.16 -5.76 16.25
CA ASP A 118 8.23 -5.40 15.16
C ASP A 118 6.81 -5.01 15.63
N TYR A 119 6.40 -5.39 16.85
CA TYR A 119 5.09 -5.12 17.43
C TYR A 119 5.08 -4.10 18.58
N GLY A 120 6.22 -3.45 18.86
CA GLY A 120 6.34 -2.36 19.85
C GLY A 120 5.76 -1.03 19.39
N ASP A 121 5.63 -0.86 18.07
CA ASP A 121 5.28 0.41 17.43
C ASP A 121 3.78 0.48 17.05
N ILE A 122 2.91 -0.23 17.78
CA ILE A 122 1.45 -0.19 17.58
C ILE A 122 0.82 1.00 18.35
N ILE A 123 1.64 1.98 18.73
CA ILE A 123 1.22 3.22 19.36
C ILE A 123 1.81 4.40 18.58
N VAL A 124 1.19 5.57 18.70
CA VAL A 124 1.65 6.79 18.06
C VAL A 124 2.99 7.22 18.67
N MET A 125 4.04 7.29 17.85
CA MET A 125 5.41 7.57 18.29
C MET A 125 5.95 8.85 17.68
N LEU A 126 6.82 9.55 18.40
CA LEU A 126 7.55 10.69 17.87
C LEU A 126 8.64 10.21 16.90
N ARG A 127 8.64 10.74 15.68
CA ARG A 127 9.49 10.36 14.56
C ARG A 127 10.22 11.58 13.95
N TYR A 128 11.23 11.29 13.14
CA TYR A 128 11.80 12.26 12.20
C TYR A 128 11.04 12.22 10.86
N ASP A 129 11.34 13.15 9.96
CA ASP A 129 10.73 13.26 8.62
C ASP A 129 10.90 11.99 7.76
N ASP A 130 11.89 11.15 8.08
CA ASP A 130 12.13 9.86 7.43
C ASP A 130 11.27 8.71 7.99
N GLY A 131 10.43 8.97 9.00
CA GLY A 131 9.61 7.99 9.70
C GLY A 131 10.35 7.19 10.79
N THR A 132 11.66 7.39 10.96
CA THR A 132 12.43 6.72 12.01
C THR A 132 12.11 7.29 13.39
N LEU A 133 12.17 6.43 14.42
CA LEU A 133 11.87 6.82 15.78
C LEU A 133 12.88 7.83 16.33
N VAL A 134 12.38 8.83 17.04
CA VAL A 134 13.23 9.68 17.87
C VAL A 134 13.72 8.88 19.07
N GLN A 135 15.03 8.60 19.09
CA GLN A 135 15.65 7.81 20.14
C GLN A 135 16.83 8.52 20.80
N ASP A 136 16.95 8.36 22.13
CA ASP A 136 18.13 8.73 22.93
C ASP A 136 18.57 7.55 23.80
N GLY A 137 19.59 6.81 23.35
CA GLY A 137 19.99 5.56 24.00
C GLY A 137 18.88 4.52 23.93
N ASN A 138 18.31 4.13 25.07
CA ASN A 138 17.18 3.18 25.12
C ASN A 138 15.83 3.88 25.33
N ILE A 139 15.78 5.19 25.16
CA ILE A 139 14.59 6.01 25.35
C ILE A 139 13.98 6.36 24.00
N THR A 140 12.69 6.10 23.84
CA THR A 140 11.85 6.58 22.75
C THR A 140 10.70 7.41 23.32
N TYR A 141 9.93 8.08 22.45
CA TYR A 141 8.86 8.99 22.87
C TYR A 141 7.56 8.61 22.17
N ALA A 142 6.50 8.34 22.92
CA ALA A 142 5.13 8.24 22.41
C ALA A 142 4.42 9.58 22.50
N VAL A 143 3.38 9.77 21.67
CA VAL A 143 2.53 10.96 21.69
C VAL A 143 1.21 10.62 22.38
N ALA A 144 0.87 11.38 23.42
CA ALA A 144 -0.39 11.24 24.16
C ALA A 144 -1.57 11.88 23.41
N SER A 145 -2.80 11.59 23.82
CA SER A 145 -4.00 12.14 23.16
C SER A 145 -4.12 13.66 23.24
N ASP A 146 -3.42 14.30 24.19
CA ASP A 146 -3.31 15.75 24.33
C ASP A 146 -2.10 16.36 23.60
N GLY A 147 -1.34 15.55 22.85
CA GLY A 147 -0.13 15.93 22.14
C GLY A 147 1.13 15.98 23.01
N SER A 148 1.05 15.65 24.30
CA SER A 148 2.24 15.61 25.17
C SER A 148 3.11 14.37 24.91
N LEU A 149 4.41 14.47 25.18
CA LEU A 149 5.35 13.37 24.97
C LEU A 149 5.43 12.47 26.20
N ILE A 150 5.25 11.17 25.99
CA ILE A 150 5.42 10.12 26.99
C ILE A 150 6.76 9.43 26.74
N THR A 151 7.63 9.45 27.74
CA THR A 151 8.93 8.76 27.68
C THR A 151 8.73 7.25 27.83
N ILE A 152 9.20 6.49 26.85
CA ILE A 152 9.25 5.03 26.85
C ILE A 152 10.71 4.61 27.05
N THR A 153 10.97 3.80 28.08
CA THR A 153 12.32 3.31 28.39
C THR A 153 12.37 1.82 28.15
N ASP A 154 13.36 1.34 27.39
CA ASP A 154 13.53 -0.08 27.06
C ASP A 154 12.26 -0.71 26.44
N GLY A 155 11.47 0.08 25.71
CA GLY A 155 10.20 -0.34 25.09
C GLY A 155 9.05 -0.56 26.09
N GLU A 156 9.20 -0.18 27.36
CA GLU A 156 8.16 -0.31 28.37
C GLU A 156 7.33 0.97 28.51
N ILE A 157 6.02 0.82 28.33
CA ILE A 157 5.04 1.89 28.52
C ILE A 157 4.85 2.13 30.02
N PRO A 158 4.96 3.38 30.52
CA PRO A 158 4.72 3.68 31.93
C PRO A 158 3.29 3.30 32.37
N GLU A 159 3.14 2.80 33.59
CA GLU A 159 1.82 2.42 34.12
C GLU A 159 0.87 3.63 34.16
N GLY A 160 -0.31 3.49 33.56
CA GLY A 160 -1.32 4.54 33.49
C GLY A 160 -1.01 5.66 32.48
N ALA A 161 0.00 5.48 31.62
CA ALA A 161 0.27 6.41 30.53
C ALA A 161 -0.88 6.42 29.50
N ASP A 162 -1.21 7.61 29.01
CA ASP A 162 -2.22 7.83 27.98
C ASP A 162 -1.60 7.63 26.59
N VAL A 163 -1.44 6.38 26.18
CA VAL A 163 -0.90 6.04 24.85
C VAL A 163 -2.03 5.91 23.83
N GLN A 164 -1.79 6.40 22.63
CA GLN A 164 -2.72 6.27 21.50
C GLN A 164 -2.33 5.04 20.69
N ALA A 165 -3.28 4.12 20.49
CA ALA A 165 -3.05 2.97 19.64
C ALA A 165 -3.16 3.38 18.16
N VAL A 166 -2.28 2.83 17.33
CA VAL A 166 -2.39 2.97 15.88
C VAL A 166 -3.52 2.06 15.38
N GLU A 167 -4.44 2.64 14.62
CA GLU A 167 -5.48 1.93 13.90
C GLU A 167 -4.89 1.55 12.53
N PHE A 168 -5.01 0.28 12.15
CA PHE A 168 -4.49 -0.23 10.87
C PHE A 168 -5.61 -0.82 10.01
N GLY A 169 -6.86 -0.76 10.48
CA GLY A 169 -8.04 -1.30 9.82
C GLY A 169 -7.81 -2.59 9.00
N ARG A 170 -8.07 -2.50 7.69
CA ARG A 170 -7.78 -3.52 6.67
C ARG A 170 -6.29 -3.74 6.40
N LEU A 171 -5.45 -2.73 6.56
CA LEU A 171 -4.00 -2.80 6.35
C LEU A 171 -3.29 -3.74 7.33
N ASN A 172 -3.94 -4.15 8.43
CA ASN A 172 -3.46 -5.26 9.27
C ASN A 172 -3.13 -6.53 8.48
N ILE A 173 -3.66 -6.69 7.27
CA ILE A 173 -3.31 -7.76 6.35
C ILE A 173 -1.84 -7.76 5.90
N ALA A 174 -1.11 -6.66 6.06
CA ALA A 174 0.34 -6.58 5.87
C ALA A 174 1.12 -7.59 6.73
N ARG A 175 0.55 -8.03 7.86
CA ARG A 175 1.14 -9.05 8.74
C ARG A 175 0.84 -10.49 8.30
N SER A 176 0.15 -10.65 7.17
CA SER A 176 -0.12 -11.96 6.61
C SER A 176 1.16 -12.62 6.07
N PRO A 177 1.20 -13.95 5.90
CA PRO A 177 2.37 -14.60 5.33
C PRO A 177 2.68 -14.06 3.92
N GLU A 178 3.95 -13.83 3.60
CA GLU A 178 4.46 -13.28 2.32
C GLU A 178 3.75 -13.83 1.07
N LYS A 179 3.51 -15.16 1.04
CA LYS A 179 2.81 -15.85 -0.06
C LYS A 179 1.43 -15.26 -0.42
N VAL A 180 0.79 -14.53 0.49
CA VAL A 180 -0.50 -13.86 0.25
C VAL A 180 -0.28 -12.65 -0.64
N LEU A 181 0.72 -11.83 -0.34
CA LEU A 181 1.10 -10.67 -1.14
C LEU A 181 1.75 -11.09 -2.45
N ASP A 182 2.58 -12.14 -2.48
CA ASP A 182 3.13 -12.70 -3.72
C ASP A 182 2.03 -13.10 -4.72
N HIS A 183 0.97 -13.74 -4.21
CA HIS A 183 -0.17 -14.15 -5.03
C HIS A 183 -0.94 -12.93 -5.54
N ALA A 184 -1.20 -11.96 -4.66
CA ALA A 184 -1.88 -10.73 -5.04
C ALA A 184 -1.08 -9.91 -6.06
N LEU A 185 0.24 -9.83 -5.92
CA LEU A 185 1.12 -9.21 -6.91
C LEU A 185 1.05 -9.95 -8.25
N THR A 186 1.01 -11.28 -8.22
CA THR A 186 0.85 -12.09 -9.43
C THR A 186 -0.47 -11.80 -10.14
N GLU A 187 -1.57 -11.71 -9.41
CA GLU A 187 -2.87 -11.34 -9.96
C GLU A 187 -2.85 -9.92 -10.55
N ALA A 188 -2.31 -8.94 -9.82
CA ALA A 188 -2.18 -7.55 -10.27
C ALA A 188 -1.34 -7.44 -11.55
N LEU A 189 -0.14 -8.02 -11.55
CA LEU A 189 0.77 -7.96 -12.72
C LEU A 189 0.24 -8.76 -13.90
N SER A 190 -0.55 -9.82 -13.68
CA SER A 190 -1.19 -10.54 -14.79
C SER A 190 -2.23 -9.68 -15.54
N LYS A 191 -2.88 -8.74 -14.84
CA LYS A 191 -3.82 -7.77 -15.42
C LYS A 191 -3.12 -6.61 -16.13
N LEU A 192 -1.93 -6.25 -15.65
CA LEU A 192 -1.11 -5.14 -16.15
C LEU A 192 -0.06 -5.57 -17.19
N ASP A 193 -0.02 -6.85 -17.56
CA ASP A 193 1.09 -7.44 -18.31
C ASP A 193 1.39 -6.75 -19.64
N GLY A 194 2.67 -6.43 -19.85
CA GLY A 194 3.15 -5.67 -21.01
C GLY A 194 2.74 -4.20 -21.01
N GLY A 195 2.12 -3.73 -19.93
CA GLY A 195 1.63 -2.37 -19.77
C GLY A 195 2.74 -1.35 -19.48
N VAL A 196 2.51 -0.12 -19.91
CA VAL A 196 3.34 1.05 -19.56
C VAL A 196 2.42 2.16 -19.07
N VAL A 197 2.67 2.67 -17.85
CA VAL A 197 1.91 3.80 -17.31
C VAL A 197 2.10 5.04 -18.19
N GLY A 198 0.98 5.68 -18.53
CA GLY A 198 0.94 6.84 -19.42
C GLY A 198 0.86 6.49 -20.91
N ASP A 199 0.86 5.21 -21.28
CA ASP A 199 0.63 4.74 -22.65
C ASP A 199 -0.56 3.78 -22.71
N THR A 200 -0.40 2.55 -22.20
CA THR A 200 -1.44 1.51 -22.22
C THR A 200 -2.15 1.33 -20.88
N ILE A 201 -1.51 1.77 -19.79
CA ILE A 201 -2.06 1.78 -18.43
C ILE A 201 -2.32 3.24 -18.04
N THR A 202 -3.55 3.52 -17.62
CA THR A 202 -3.98 4.84 -17.16
C THR A 202 -4.25 4.81 -15.66
N LEU A 203 -4.62 5.95 -15.09
CA LEU A 203 -5.00 6.06 -13.68
C LEU A 203 -6.48 6.47 -13.57
N ASP A 204 -7.14 6.01 -12.51
CA ASP A 204 -8.45 6.52 -12.13
C ASP A 204 -8.31 7.88 -11.40
N SER A 205 -9.44 8.47 -11.02
CA SER A 205 -9.44 9.77 -10.32
C SER A 205 -8.78 9.72 -8.94
N ALA A 206 -8.65 8.54 -8.33
CA ALA A 206 -7.97 8.31 -7.05
C ALA A 206 -6.51 7.85 -7.24
N GLY A 207 -5.98 7.87 -8.48
CA GLY A 207 -4.61 7.47 -8.80
C GLY A 207 -4.36 5.96 -8.91
N ARG A 208 -5.40 5.12 -8.83
CA ARG A 208 -5.25 3.65 -8.97
C ARG A 208 -5.04 3.26 -10.42
N LEU A 209 -4.27 2.19 -10.63
CA LEU A 209 -3.98 1.67 -11.96
C LEU A 209 -5.24 1.16 -12.66
N VAL A 210 -5.44 1.57 -13.90
CA VAL A 210 -6.49 1.11 -14.80
C VAL A 210 -5.85 0.35 -15.95
N THR A 211 -6.25 -0.90 -16.12
CA THR A 211 -5.76 -1.81 -17.15
C THR A 211 -6.16 -1.33 -18.54
N SER A 212 -5.49 -1.87 -19.57
CA SER A 212 -5.77 -1.53 -20.97
C SER A 212 -7.20 -1.86 -21.44
N ASP A 213 -7.93 -2.70 -20.69
CA ASP A 213 -9.35 -3.01 -20.95
C ASP A 213 -10.33 -2.11 -20.18
N GLY A 214 -9.83 -1.14 -19.41
CA GLY A 214 -10.61 -0.17 -18.65
C GLY A 214 -10.96 -0.62 -17.24
N SER A 215 -10.45 -1.76 -16.76
CA SER A 215 -10.72 -2.23 -15.39
C SER A 215 -9.76 -1.60 -14.38
N THR A 216 -10.28 -1.07 -13.29
CA THR A 216 -9.44 -0.54 -12.20
C THR A 216 -8.92 -1.68 -11.31
N ILE A 217 -7.67 -1.59 -10.86
CA ILE A 217 -7.14 -2.47 -9.81
C ILE A 217 -7.76 -2.05 -8.46
N ASP A 218 -8.85 -2.72 -8.10
CA ASP A 218 -9.71 -2.36 -6.97
C ASP A 218 -9.55 -3.28 -5.74
N SER A 219 -8.76 -4.34 -5.86
CA SER A 219 -8.51 -5.28 -4.77
C SER A 219 -7.56 -4.66 -3.74
N PRO A 220 -7.91 -4.66 -2.45
CA PRO A 220 -7.04 -4.12 -1.41
C PRO A 220 -5.70 -4.85 -1.31
N LEU A 221 -5.73 -6.18 -1.50
CA LEU A 221 -4.53 -7.01 -1.46
C LEU A 221 -3.60 -6.74 -2.65
N GLU A 222 -4.17 -6.55 -3.85
CA GLU A 222 -3.39 -6.24 -5.04
C GLU A 222 -2.73 -4.87 -4.90
N ASN A 223 -3.47 -3.88 -4.39
CA ASN A 223 -2.94 -2.55 -4.10
C ASN A 223 -1.85 -2.57 -3.02
N LEU A 224 -2.00 -3.34 -1.94
CA LEU A 224 -0.95 -3.46 -0.92
C LEU A 224 0.32 -4.12 -1.47
N ALA A 225 0.17 -5.16 -2.29
CA ALA A 225 1.30 -5.83 -2.92
C ALA A 225 1.99 -4.94 -3.96
N LEU A 226 1.24 -4.09 -4.68
CA LEU A 226 1.80 -3.06 -5.55
C LEU A 226 2.57 -2.01 -4.76
N TYR A 227 2.07 -1.56 -3.62
CA TYR A 227 2.78 -0.64 -2.72
C TYR A 227 4.14 -1.20 -2.31
N GLU A 228 4.18 -2.43 -1.80
CA GLU A 228 5.43 -3.13 -1.45
C GLU A 228 6.38 -3.21 -2.66
N ALA A 229 5.88 -3.69 -3.81
CA ALA A 229 6.69 -3.88 -5.00
C ALA A 229 7.25 -2.55 -5.57
N LEU A 230 6.49 -1.46 -5.52
CA LEU A 230 6.90 -0.14 -5.99
C LEU A 230 8.06 0.43 -5.17
N LEU A 231 8.02 0.24 -3.85
CA LEU A 231 9.06 0.72 -2.94
C LEU A 231 10.32 -0.14 -3.00
N SER A 232 10.19 -1.47 -3.14
CA SER A 232 11.35 -2.36 -3.25
C SER A 232 12.02 -2.34 -4.63
N ALA A 233 11.36 -1.84 -5.68
CA ALA A 233 11.87 -1.91 -7.03
C ALA A 233 12.94 -0.85 -7.33
N THR A 234 14.09 -1.30 -7.84
CA THR A 234 15.16 -0.42 -8.32
C THR A 234 14.81 0.16 -9.70
N ALA A 235 15.05 1.46 -9.88
CA ALA A 235 14.94 2.08 -11.19
C ALA A 235 16.22 1.87 -12.02
N VAL A 236 16.04 1.66 -13.32
CA VAL A 236 17.14 1.59 -14.29
C VAL A 236 16.86 2.60 -15.38
N ASP A 237 17.78 3.55 -15.56
CA ASP A 237 17.67 4.65 -16.53
C ASP A 237 16.35 5.44 -16.41
N GLY A 238 15.88 5.68 -15.17
CA GLY A 238 14.66 6.44 -14.86
C GLY A 238 13.36 5.65 -15.08
N VAL A 239 13.43 4.33 -15.24
CA VAL A 239 12.27 3.45 -15.42
C VAL A 239 12.29 2.35 -14.36
N ILE A 240 11.13 2.11 -13.76
CA ILE A 240 10.88 0.99 -12.86
C ILE A 240 10.17 -0.09 -13.66
N THR A 241 10.59 -1.34 -13.49
CA THR A 241 9.89 -2.49 -14.06
C THR A 241 9.60 -3.49 -12.96
N LEU A 242 8.32 -3.68 -12.68
CA LEU A 242 7.84 -4.71 -11.79
C LEU A 242 7.66 -5.99 -12.60
N SER A 243 8.15 -7.12 -12.09
CA SER A 243 7.97 -8.39 -12.77
C SER A 243 7.86 -9.53 -11.78
N VAL A 244 6.99 -10.48 -12.10
CA VAL A 244 6.78 -11.72 -11.33
C VAL A 244 6.74 -12.90 -12.28
N ARG A 245 7.20 -14.05 -11.80
CA ARG A 245 7.21 -15.30 -12.56
C ARG A 245 6.25 -16.29 -11.94
N ASP A 246 5.26 -16.71 -12.71
CA ASP A 246 4.36 -17.82 -12.37
C ASP A 246 4.59 -19.00 -13.34
N GLY A 247 5.29 -20.02 -12.86
CA GLY A 247 5.72 -21.15 -13.67
C GLY A 247 6.65 -20.74 -14.83
N ASP A 248 6.15 -20.86 -16.06
CA ASP A 248 6.86 -20.50 -17.29
C ASP A 248 6.45 -19.13 -17.86
N VAL A 249 5.51 -18.44 -17.21
CA VAL A 249 5.03 -17.12 -17.62
C VAL A 249 5.69 -16.06 -16.73
N THR A 250 6.15 -14.97 -17.35
CA THR A 250 6.58 -13.78 -16.64
C THR A 250 5.59 -12.68 -16.96
N TYR A 251 5.00 -12.10 -15.92
CA TYR A 251 4.17 -10.90 -16.02
C TYR A 251 5.04 -9.70 -15.67
N SER A 252 4.91 -8.62 -16.43
CA SER A 252 5.67 -7.40 -16.15
C SER A 252 4.92 -6.14 -16.54
N PHE A 253 5.21 -5.08 -15.80
CA PHE A 253 4.64 -3.75 -16.01
C PHE A 253 5.72 -2.70 -15.70
N SER A 254 5.73 -1.59 -16.46
CA SER A 254 6.73 -0.54 -16.32
C SER A 254 6.12 0.84 -16.10
N LEU A 255 6.82 1.65 -15.30
CA LEU A 255 6.47 3.03 -15.02
C LEU A 255 7.71 3.93 -15.00
N PRO A 256 7.55 5.22 -15.33
CA PRO A 256 8.54 6.24 -15.02
C PRO A 256 8.85 6.32 -13.51
N GLU A 257 10.11 6.56 -13.15
CA GLU A 257 10.54 6.63 -11.74
C GLU A 257 9.92 7.80 -10.97
N ASP A 258 9.66 8.92 -11.64
CA ASP A 258 9.03 10.12 -11.05
C ASP A 258 7.60 9.85 -10.56
N LEU A 259 6.90 8.85 -11.11
CA LEU A 259 5.57 8.45 -10.67
C LEU A 259 5.57 7.42 -9.53
N ARG A 260 6.74 6.97 -9.06
CA ARG A 260 6.84 5.90 -8.04
C ARG A 260 6.06 6.22 -6.78
N LEU A 261 6.31 7.40 -6.19
CA LEU A 261 5.70 7.77 -4.91
C LEU A 261 4.21 8.11 -5.08
N ASP A 262 3.81 8.72 -6.20
CA ASP A 262 2.40 8.98 -6.49
C ASP A 262 1.59 7.68 -6.58
N LEU A 263 2.15 6.67 -7.26
CA LEU A 263 1.51 5.36 -7.38
C LEU A 263 1.59 4.57 -6.07
N ALA A 264 2.67 4.69 -5.31
CA ALA A 264 2.76 4.06 -3.99
C ALA A 264 1.73 4.65 -3.02
N ALA A 265 1.55 5.98 -3.00
CA ALA A 265 0.54 6.65 -2.18
C ALA A 265 -0.89 6.22 -2.58
N SER A 266 -1.15 6.15 -3.88
CA SER A 266 -2.45 5.68 -4.41
C SER A 266 -2.68 4.19 -4.12
N ALA A 267 -1.63 3.37 -4.16
CA ALA A 267 -1.71 1.94 -3.86
C ALA A 267 -1.97 1.69 -2.36
N ILE A 268 -1.29 2.38 -1.43
CA ILE A 268 -1.60 2.22 -0.01
C ILE A 268 -3.00 2.75 0.34
N SER A 269 -3.45 3.82 -0.32
CA SER A 269 -4.83 4.32 -0.24
C SER A 269 -5.85 3.27 -0.71
N GLY A 270 -5.65 2.64 -1.88
CA GLY A 270 -6.51 1.58 -2.39
C GLY A 270 -6.51 0.30 -1.55
N ALA A 271 -5.45 0.07 -0.78
CA ALA A 271 -5.35 -1.02 0.19
C ALA A 271 -6.08 -0.72 1.52
N SER A 272 -6.10 0.55 1.91
CA SER A 272 -6.68 1.02 3.18
C SER A 272 -8.19 0.81 3.25
N ASP A 273 -8.76 1.07 4.43
CA ASP A 273 -10.19 1.26 4.54
C ASP A 273 -10.64 2.43 3.65
N LYS A 274 -11.81 2.25 3.02
CA LYS A 274 -12.34 3.26 2.08
C LYS A 274 -12.81 4.54 2.76
N THR A 275 -12.82 4.54 4.08
CA THR A 275 -13.40 5.60 4.91
C THR A 275 -12.44 5.86 6.05
N GLY A 276 -12.32 7.12 6.45
CA GLY A 276 -11.44 7.53 7.53
C GLY A 276 -10.15 8.14 7.01
N GLU A 277 -9.20 8.30 7.91
CA GLU A 277 -7.97 9.05 7.68
C GLU A 277 -6.76 8.12 7.77
N LEU A 278 -5.77 8.33 6.91
CA LEU A 278 -4.46 7.68 7.02
C LEU A 278 -3.54 8.52 7.90
N THR A 279 -2.92 7.86 8.89
CA THR A 279 -1.99 8.53 9.81
C THR A 279 -0.53 8.18 9.52
N ILE A 280 0.39 9.03 9.97
CA ILE A 280 1.83 8.84 9.76
C ILE A 280 2.29 7.50 10.37
N ASP A 281 1.88 7.22 11.61
CA ASP A 281 2.25 5.99 12.30
C ASP A 281 1.61 4.75 11.68
N GLU A 282 0.44 4.88 11.05
CA GLU A 282 -0.16 3.81 10.27
C GLU A 282 0.71 3.49 9.05
N ILE A 283 1.05 4.50 8.23
CA ILE A 283 1.90 4.32 7.05
C ILE A 283 3.24 3.70 7.45
N VAL A 284 3.95 4.30 8.41
CA VAL A 284 5.26 3.80 8.86
C VAL A 284 5.14 2.38 9.41
N GLY A 285 4.13 2.11 10.23
CA GLY A 285 3.90 0.77 10.77
C GLY A 285 3.67 -0.27 9.67
N ILE A 286 2.86 0.05 8.65
CA ILE A 286 2.64 -0.82 7.49
C ILE A 286 3.93 -1.02 6.69
N SER A 287 4.69 0.05 6.40
CA SER A 287 5.99 -0.05 5.72
C SER A 287 6.97 -0.92 6.51
N THR A 288 6.98 -0.82 7.84
CA THR A 288 7.82 -1.67 8.70
C THR A 288 7.38 -3.13 8.66
N PHE A 289 6.08 -3.44 8.68
CA PHE A 289 5.60 -4.83 8.58
C PHE A 289 5.95 -5.47 7.23
N LEU A 290 5.92 -4.68 6.16
CA LEU A 290 6.29 -5.11 4.81
C LEU A 290 7.81 -5.12 4.58
N GLY A 291 8.59 -4.56 5.51
CA GLY A 291 10.05 -4.49 5.37
C GLY A 291 10.53 -3.49 4.31
N VAL A 292 9.74 -2.45 4.01
CA VAL A 292 10.03 -1.41 3.01
C VAL A 292 10.19 -0.01 3.60
N GLN A 293 10.32 0.09 4.93
CA GLN A 293 10.40 1.40 5.61
C GLN A 293 11.70 2.15 5.29
N ASP A 294 12.83 1.44 5.17
CA ASP A 294 14.11 2.06 4.83
C ASP A 294 14.08 2.65 3.41
N GLU A 295 13.49 1.92 2.45
CA GLU A 295 13.30 2.38 1.08
C GLU A 295 12.35 3.58 1.02
N LEU A 296 11.23 3.53 1.76
CA LEU A 296 10.31 4.67 1.85
C LEU A 296 11.01 5.90 2.43
N ALA A 297 11.77 5.72 3.52
CA ALA A 297 12.52 6.78 4.18
C ALA A 297 13.49 7.50 3.23
N GLU A 298 14.23 6.73 2.42
CA GLU A 298 15.14 7.29 1.41
C GLU A 298 14.39 8.09 0.34
N LEU A 299 13.25 7.57 -0.14
CA LEU A 299 12.47 8.21 -1.19
C LEU A 299 11.78 9.49 -0.72
N VAL A 300 11.16 9.50 0.46
CA VAL A 300 10.39 10.66 0.96
C VAL A 300 11.28 11.80 1.46
N THR A 301 12.54 11.52 1.80
CA THR A 301 13.50 12.54 2.22
C THR A 301 14.34 13.11 1.07
N ASP A 302 14.13 12.64 -0.16
CA ASP A 302 14.73 13.25 -1.33
C ASP A 302 14.17 14.66 -1.55
N GLU A 303 15.04 15.67 -1.71
CA GLU A 303 14.64 17.07 -1.89
C GLU A 303 13.78 17.31 -3.14
N SER A 304 13.75 16.36 -4.09
CA SER A 304 12.90 16.39 -5.28
C SER A 304 11.49 15.90 -5.02
N TYR A 305 11.24 15.17 -3.93
CA TYR A 305 9.90 14.74 -3.58
C TYR A 305 9.10 15.92 -3.03
N THR A 306 8.01 16.22 -3.71
CA THR A 306 7.07 17.27 -3.32
C THR A 306 5.66 16.82 -3.63
N TYR A 307 4.71 17.23 -2.81
CA TYR A 307 3.30 17.02 -3.05
C TYR A 307 2.56 18.35 -2.88
N ASP A 308 1.76 18.70 -3.88
CA ASP A 308 0.79 19.78 -3.80
C ASP A 308 -0.56 19.26 -4.26
N ARG A 309 -1.50 19.15 -3.31
CA ARG A 309 -2.88 18.72 -3.56
C ARG A 309 -3.54 19.52 -4.68
N ALA A 310 -3.31 20.83 -4.74
CA ALA A 310 -3.93 21.69 -5.74
C ALA A 310 -3.31 21.50 -7.13
N GLU A 311 -2.08 20.99 -7.22
CA GLU A 311 -1.45 20.61 -8.48
C GLU A 311 -2.00 19.26 -8.97
N ILE A 312 -2.09 18.26 -8.08
CA ILE A 312 -2.59 16.92 -8.41
C ILE A 312 -4.10 16.94 -8.74
N TYR A 313 -4.89 17.56 -7.87
CA TYR A 313 -6.34 17.72 -8.05
C TYR A 313 -6.64 19.11 -8.58
N THR A 314 -6.02 19.50 -9.71
CA THR A 314 -6.26 20.84 -10.28
C THR A 314 -7.75 21.05 -10.62
N GLU A 315 -8.29 22.21 -10.23
CA GLU A 315 -9.67 22.62 -10.51
C GLU A 315 -9.99 22.48 -12.02
N GLY A 316 -11.05 21.75 -12.35
CA GLY A 316 -11.54 21.48 -13.71
C GLY A 316 -10.70 20.50 -14.54
N VAL A 317 -9.80 19.75 -13.91
CA VAL A 317 -9.00 18.69 -14.57
C VAL A 317 -9.52 17.30 -14.20
N LEU A 318 -9.88 17.09 -12.94
CA LEU A 318 -10.45 15.83 -12.45
C LEU A 318 -11.93 16.03 -12.10
N ASP A 319 -12.75 15.73 -13.09
CA ASP A 319 -14.19 15.83 -12.97
C ASP A 319 -14.83 14.44 -12.93
N VAL A 320 -15.86 14.28 -12.10
CA VAL A 320 -16.63 13.04 -11.99
C VAL A 320 -18.11 13.32 -12.18
N TRP A 321 -18.80 12.39 -12.84
CA TRP A 321 -20.25 12.44 -13.03
C TRP A 321 -20.96 11.88 -11.81
N ILE A 322 -21.80 12.69 -11.18
CA ILE A 322 -22.63 12.32 -10.03
C ILE A 322 -24.11 12.57 -10.31
N LEU A 323 -25.00 11.95 -9.54
CA LEU A 323 -26.44 12.21 -9.60
C LEU A 323 -26.83 13.30 -8.60
N VAL A 324 -27.21 14.48 -9.09
CA VAL A 324 -27.71 15.59 -8.25
C VAL A 324 -29.23 15.64 -8.33
N GLU A 325 -29.90 15.72 -7.18
CA GLU A 325 -31.36 15.88 -7.15
C GLU A 325 -31.75 17.33 -7.49
N GLU A 326 -32.39 17.52 -8.64
CA GLU A 326 -33.00 18.78 -9.05
C GLU A 326 -34.51 18.62 -9.18
N ASN A 327 -35.27 19.37 -8.36
CA ASN A 327 -36.74 19.35 -8.38
C ASN A 327 -37.37 17.94 -8.24
N GLY A 328 -36.76 17.06 -7.46
CA GLY A 328 -37.25 15.68 -7.26
C GLY A 328 -36.82 14.68 -8.34
N VAL A 329 -35.88 15.05 -9.22
CA VAL A 329 -35.31 14.18 -10.27
C VAL A 329 -33.79 14.20 -10.16
N TYR A 330 -33.17 13.02 -10.18
CA TYR A 330 -31.72 12.91 -10.22
C TYR A 330 -31.20 13.17 -11.64
N VAL A 331 -30.30 14.14 -11.78
CA VAL A 331 -29.70 14.58 -13.04
C VAL A 331 -28.19 14.33 -12.99
N PRO A 332 -27.59 13.66 -13.99
CA PRO A 332 -26.15 13.54 -14.12
C PRO A 332 -25.51 14.93 -14.21
N THR A 333 -24.62 15.24 -13.28
CA THR A 333 -23.92 16.51 -13.18
C THR A 333 -22.43 16.22 -13.01
N GLN A 334 -21.63 16.91 -13.80
CA GLN A 334 -20.17 16.86 -13.70
C GLN A 334 -19.74 17.79 -12.55
N VAL A 335 -18.97 17.25 -11.61
CA VAL A 335 -18.43 18.01 -10.47
C VAL A 335 -16.93 17.87 -10.40
N ASP A 336 -16.30 18.95 -9.94
CA ASP A 336 -14.86 19.03 -9.73
C ASP A 336 -14.50 18.43 -8.38
N LEU A 337 -13.63 17.41 -8.39
CA LEU A 337 -13.23 16.71 -7.17
C LEU A 337 -12.50 17.62 -6.17
N PHE A 338 -11.70 18.58 -6.62
CA PHE A 338 -10.93 19.44 -5.73
C PHE A 338 -11.81 20.31 -4.83
N THR A 339 -12.93 20.76 -5.37
CA THR A 339 -13.87 21.64 -4.66
C THR A 339 -14.98 20.88 -3.95
N THR A 340 -15.21 19.62 -4.34
CA THR A 340 -16.34 18.83 -3.85
C THR A 340 -15.93 17.83 -2.77
N VAL A 341 -14.73 17.28 -2.85
CA VAL A 341 -14.18 16.36 -1.84
C VAL A 341 -13.79 17.14 -0.59
N GLU A 342 -14.19 16.64 0.57
CA GLU A 342 -13.69 17.14 1.85
C GLU A 342 -12.35 16.47 2.15
N PHE A 343 -11.27 17.21 1.93
CA PHE A 343 -9.92 16.76 2.22
C PHE A 343 -9.53 17.04 3.67
N ASN A 344 -8.86 16.08 4.30
CA ASN A 344 -8.36 16.24 5.66
C ASN A 344 -6.97 16.90 5.64
N THR A 345 -6.44 17.17 6.82
CA THR A 345 -5.05 17.56 7.01
C THR A 345 -4.44 16.55 7.95
N VAL A 346 -3.39 15.88 7.49
CA VAL A 346 -2.65 14.91 8.31
C VAL A 346 -1.99 15.67 9.45
N GLU A 347 -2.27 15.24 10.68
CA GLU A 347 -1.66 15.79 11.88
C GLU A 347 -0.17 15.42 11.94
N ASP A 348 0.69 16.42 12.10
CA ASP A 348 2.15 16.27 12.13
C ASP A 348 2.74 16.30 13.54
N ASN A 349 1.89 16.22 14.58
CA ASN A 349 2.30 16.27 15.98
C ASN A 349 3.23 15.11 16.40
N SER A 350 3.28 14.04 15.60
CA SER A 350 4.20 12.92 15.75
C SER A 350 5.54 13.12 15.02
N ILE A 351 5.79 14.30 14.44
CA ILE A 351 7.05 14.65 13.77
C ILE A 351 7.84 15.69 14.60
N LYS A 352 9.12 15.39 14.87
CA LYS A 352 9.97 16.21 15.75
C LYS A 352 10.47 17.52 15.13
N ASP A 353 10.55 17.62 13.81
CA ASP A 353 11.02 18.81 13.09
C ASP A 353 10.51 18.84 11.66
N ASN A 354 9.22 19.14 11.48
CA ASN A 354 8.56 19.12 10.16
C ASN A 354 8.88 20.35 9.29
N SER A 355 10.17 20.66 9.08
CA SER A 355 10.57 21.86 8.34
C SER A 355 10.88 21.59 6.86
N THR A 356 11.12 20.33 6.51
CA THR A 356 11.53 19.88 5.17
C THR A 356 10.48 19.03 4.46
N GLY A 357 9.40 18.66 5.15
CA GLY A 357 8.48 17.61 4.69
C GLY A 357 9.16 16.23 4.72
N GLY A 358 8.40 15.20 4.39
CA GLY A 358 8.91 13.84 4.28
C GLY A 358 7.76 12.84 4.33
N ILE A 359 7.77 11.98 5.33
CA ILE A 359 6.74 10.97 5.53
C ILE A 359 5.35 11.58 5.78
N ASP A 360 5.27 12.76 6.38
CA ASP A 360 4.03 13.52 6.59
C ASP A 360 3.41 13.92 5.25
N LEU A 361 4.23 14.36 4.30
CA LEU A 361 3.84 14.76 2.96
C LEU A 361 3.34 13.57 2.14
N PHE A 362 4.04 12.43 2.23
CA PHE A 362 3.61 11.17 1.63
C PHE A 362 2.29 10.67 2.25
N THR A 363 2.16 10.77 3.56
CA THR A 363 0.92 10.41 4.26
C THR A 363 -0.22 11.31 3.81
N GLN A 364 0.02 12.62 3.66
CA GLN A 364 -0.98 13.56 3.16
C GLN A 364 -1.45 13.22 1.75
N GLN A 365 -0.53 12.83 0.87
CA GLN A 365 -0.85 12.38 -0.48
C GLN A 365 -1.71 11.12 -0.48
N ALA A 366 -1.37 10.13 0.35
CA ALA A 366 -2.12 8.89 0.49
C ALA A 366 -3.52 9.13 1.08
N ASP A 367 -3.62 9.97 2.11
CA ASP A 367 -4.88 10.36 2.74
C ASP A 367 -5.80 11.08 1.74
N ASP A 368 -5.27 12.03 0.97
CA ASP A 368 -6.04 12.73 -0.05
C ASP A 368 -6.58 11.78 -1.14
N ALA A 369 -5.83 10.74 -1.50
CA ALA A 369 -6.30 9.69 -2.39
C ALA A 369 -7.44 8.85 -1.76
N VAL A 370 -7.41 8.60 -0.44
CA VAL A 370 -8.52 7.93 0.28
C VAL A 370 -9.78 8.79 0.22
N GLN A 371 -9.67 10.09 0.48
CA GLN A 371 -10.81 11.01 0.43
C GLN A 371 -11.47 11.05 -0.96
N VAL A 372 -10.66 11.06 -2.01
CA VAL A 372 -11.16 10.99 -3.38
C VAL A 372 -11.78 9.63 -3.68
N LEU A 373 -11.14 8.54 -3.25
CA LEU A 373 -11.65 7.19 -3.43
C LEU A 373 -13.01 6.99 -2.75
N GLU A 374 -13.17 7.47 -1.52
CA GLU A 374 -14.44 7.46 -0.78
C GLU A 374 -15.53 8.18 -1.58
N TYR A 375 -15.23 9.41 -1.99
CA TYR A 375 -16.19 10.24 -2.72
C TYR A 375 -16.61 9.62 -4.05
N VAL A 376 -15.65 9.17 -4.85
CA VAL A 376 -15.90 8.56 -6.17
C VAL A 376 -16.65 7.25 -6.02
N HIS A 377 -16.33 6.44 -5.02
CA HIS A 377 -17.03 5.20 -4.75
C HIS A 377 -18.50 5.41 -4.40
N ASP A 378 -18.81 6.45 -3.63
CA ASP A 378 -20.16 6.66 -3.11
C ASP A 378 -21.06 7.48 -4.06
N ASN A 379 -20.47 8.28 -4.94
CA ASN A 379 -21.22 9.25 -5.74
C ASN A 379 -21.11 9.07 -7.26
N ALA A 380 -20.03 8.46 -7.77
CA ALA A 380 -19.79 8.41 -9.21
C ALA A 380 -20.76 7.47 -9.93
N ILE A 381 -21.20 7.88 -11.13
CA ILE A 381 -22.13 7.10 -11.98
C ILE A 381 -21.38 6.09 -12.86
N ASP A 382 -20.17 6.45 -13.30
CA ASP A 382 -19.33 5.63 -14.18
C ASP A 382 -17.98 5.37 -13.48
N GLN A 383 -17.62 4.09 -13.33
CA GLN A 383 -16.30 3.62 -12.90
C GLN A 383 -15.74 2.61 -13.89
#